data_AF-A0A847YWT5-F1
#
_entry.id   AF-A0A847YWT5-F1
#
_cell.length_a   1.000
_cell.length_b   1.000
_cell.length_c   1.000
_cell.angle_alpha   90.00
_cell.angle_beta   90.00
_cell.angle_gamma   90.00
#
_symmetry.space_group_name_H-M   'P 1'
#
loop_
_entity.id
_entity.type
_entity.pdbx_description
1 polymer ?
#
loop_
_entity_poly.entity_id
_entity_poly.type
_entity_poly.pdbx_seq_one_letter_code
_entity_poly.pdbx_strand_id
1 'polypeptide(L)'
;MPILLLKPNKQINRYFLDVFDDMSPRMLLRKRVRQYIDYFEEEIWQDKTGKPFPKVILICPDERSKNYLEKFVKNSLECDIDFYLSLKNKVSWENILNLSVYIVKINRILFLL
;
A
#
# COMPACT_ATOMS: atom_id res chain seq x y z
N MET A 1 6.70 -5.02 -5.07
CA MET A 1 6.24 -6.41 -5.20
C MET A 1 5.08 -6.62 -4.23
N PRO A 2 3.91 -7.13 -4.66
CA PRO A 2 2.75 -7.29 -3.79
C PRO A 2 2.81 -8.56 -2.93
N ILE A 3 2.13 -8.50 -1.80
CA ILE A 3 1.83 -9.59 -0.88
C ILE A 3 0.61 -10.36 -1.38
N LEU A 4 0.66 -11.69 -1.33
CA LEU A 4 -0.46 -12.55 -1.67
C LEU A 4 -1.15 -13.00 -0.38
N LEU A 5 -2.45 -12.72 -0.24
CA LEU A 5 -3.26 -13.27 0.84
C LEU A 5 -4.23 -14.31 0.27
N LEU A 6 -4.11 -15.55 0.77
CA LEU A 6 -5.03 -16.62 0.47
C LEU A 6 -6.22 -16.54 1.42
N LYS A 7 -7.43 -16.30 0.90
CA LYS A 7 -8.66 -16.55 1.66
C LYS A 7 -8.96 -18.05 1.65
N PRO A 8 -9.65 -18.58 2.68
CA PRO A 8 -10.01 -20.00 2.77
C PRO A 8 -10.80 -20.53 1.55
N ASN A 9 -11.36 -19.63 0.73
CA ASN A 9 -12.11 -19.95 -0.48
C ASN A 9 -11.27 -19.77 -1.77
N LYS A 10 -10.03 -20.31 -1.83
CA LYS A 10 -9.11 -20.39 -3.01
C LYS A 10 -8.85 -19.13 -3.86
N GLN A 11 -9.46 -17.99 -3.56
CA GLN A 11 -9.33 -16.75 -4.32
C GLN A 11 -8.08 -16.02 -3.84
N ILE A 12 -7.11 -15.84 -4.74
CA ILE A 12 -5.85 -15.16 -4.46
C ILE A 12 -6.11 -13.65 -4.48
N ASN A 13 -6.09 -13.03 -3.30
CA ASN A 13 -6.12 -11.58 -3.18
C ASN A 13 -4.69 -11.04 -3.14
N ARG A 14 -4.44 -9.95 -3.88
CA ARG A 14 -3.11 -9.31 -3.95
C ARG A 14 -3.16 -7.96 -3.27
N TYR A 15 -2.13 -7.66 -2.50
CA TYR A 15 -2.03 -6.41 -1.76
C TYR A 15 -0.65 -5.79 -1.94
N PHE A 16 -0.56 -4.51 -2.20
CA PHE A 16 0.63 -3.74 -1.85
C PHE A 16 0.53 -3.34 -0.38
N LEU A 17 1.63 -3.46 0.37
CA LEU A 17 1.71 -3.04 1.76
C LEU A 17 2.84 -2.03 1.90
N ASP A 18 2.51 -0.85 2.41
CA ASP A 18 3.48 0.12 2.88
C ASP A 18 3.30 0.38 4.37
N VAL A 19 4.43 0.44 5.08
CA VAL A 19 4.48 0.77 6.50
C VAL A 19 5.29 2.05 6.64
N PHE A 20 4.64 3.13 7.07
CA PHE A 20 5.26 4.44 7.18
C PHE A 20 6.01 4.61 8.50
N ASP A 21 7.23 5.14 8.48
CA ASP A 21 7.99 5.43 9.69
C ASP A 21 7.37 6.57 10.51
N ASP A 22 7.62 6.58 11.82
CA ASP A 22 7.00 7.53 12.76
C ASP A 22 7.45 8.98 12.50
N MET A 23 8.63 9.13 11.89
CA MET A 23 9.20 10.43 11.51
C MET A 23 8.83 10.86 10.07
N SER A 24 8.00 10.09 9.37
CA SER A 24 7.65 10.37 7.97
C SER A 24 6.87 11.68 7.85
N PRO A 25 7.37 12.69 7.12
CA PRO A 25 6.61 13.90 6.85
C PRO A 25 5.33 13.56 6.07
N ARG A 26 4.22 14.21 6.40
CA ARG A 26 2.91 13.99 5.74
C ARG A 26 2.96 14.10 4.21
N MET A 27 3.84 14.95 3.69
CA MET A 27 4.06 15.07 2.24
C MET A 27 4.57 13.77 1.60
N LEU A 28 5.40 12.98 2.30
CA LEU A 28 5.86 11.68 1.81
C LEU A 28 4.71 10.67 1.73
N LEU A 29 3.80 10.66 2.71
CA LEU A 29 2.63 9.78 2.70
C LEU A 29 1.76 10.08 1.47
N ARG A 30 1.48 11.36 1.21
CA ARG A 30 0.74 11.80 0.03
C ARG A 30 1.44 11.42 -1.27
N LYS A 31 2.76 11.67 -1.34
CA LYS A 31 3.57 11.31 -2.51
C LYS A 31 3.48 9.81 -2.78
N ARG A 32 3.45 8.99 -1.74
CA ARG A 32 3.34 7.54 -1.88
C ARG A 32 2.00 7.08 -2.42
N VAL A 33 0.90 7.68 -1.96
CA VAL A 33 -0.43 7.40 -2.55
C VAL A 33 -0.48 7.78 -4.02
N ARG A 34 0.08 8.94 -4.40
CA ARG A 34 0.16 9.34 -5.81
C ARG A 34 0.94 8.34 -6.65
N GLN A 35 2.08 7.85 -6.16
CA GLN A 35 2.85 6.83 -6.88
C GLN A 35 2.04 5.56 -7.17
N TYR A 36 1.08 5.17 -6.29
CA TYR A 36 0.19 4.05 -6.59
C TYR A 36 -0.86 4.38 -7.63
N ILE A 37 -1.38 5.61 -7.61
CA ILE A 37 -2.33 6.10 -8.62
C ILE A 37 -1.64 6.15 -9.97
N ASP A 38 -0.49 6.81 -10.07
CA ASP A 38 0.31 6.89 -11.30
C ASP A 38 0.64 5.48 -11.81
N TYR A 39 1.07 4.56 -10.93
CA TYR A 39 1.40 3.18 -11.31
C TYR A 39 0.19 2.36 -11.79
N PHE A 40 -1.01 2.67 -11.30
CA PHE A 40 -2.25 2.05 -11.76
C PHE A 40 -2.67 2.60 -13.12
N GLU A 41 -2.62 3.93 -13.28
CA GLU A 41 -2.98 4.63 -14.52
C GLU A 41 -2.04 4.30 -15.69
N GLU A 42 -0.77 4.05 -15.40
CA GLU A 42 0.22 3.61 -16.40
C GLU A 42 0.03 2.13 -16.82
N GLU A 43 -0.90 1.38 -16.21
CA GLU A 43 -1.22 -0.04 -16.47
C GLU A 43 -0.03 -1.02 -16.38
N ILE A 44 1.14 -0.57 -15.90
CA ILE A 44 2.40 -1.32 -15.91
C ILE A 44 2.28 -2.68 -15.19
N TRP A 45 1.52 -2.74 -14.09
CA TRP A 45 1.33 -3.99 -13.36
C TRP A 45 0.51 -5.00 -14.18
N GLN A 46 -0.58 -4.54 -14.76
CA GLN A 46 -1.52 -5.33 -15.55
C GLN A 46 -0.80 -5.89 -16.78
N ASP A 47 -0.06 -5.04 -17.49
CA ASP A 47 0.73 -5.42 -18.67
C ASP A 47 1.79 -6.47 -18.36
N LYS A 48 2.51 -6.30 -17.24
CA LYS A 48 3.62 -7.20 -16.89
C LYS A 48 3.17 -8.53 -16.29
N THR A 49 1.98 -8.59 -15.69
CA THR A 49 1.56 -9.75 -14.90
C THR A 49 0.31 -10.46 -15.43
N GLY A 50 -0.47 -9.79 -16.28
CA GLY A 50 -1.79 -10.26 -16.71
C GLY A 50 -2.75 -10.45 -15.53
N LYS A 51 -2.58 -9.71 -14.43
CA LYS A 51 -3.41 -9.79 -13.22
C LYS A 51 -4.04 -8.43 -12.91
N PRO A 52 -5.21 -8.40 -12.24
CA PRO A 52 -5.78 -7.17 -11.70
C PRO A 52 -4.80 -6.46 -10.77
N PHE A 53 -4.90 -5.13 -10.73
CA PHE A 53 -4.08 -4.32 -9.83
C PHE A 53 -4.33 -4.72 -8.36
N PRO A 54 -3.26 -4.89 -7.55
CA PRO A 54 -3.41 -5.21 -6.13
C PRO A 54 -4.08 -4.08 -5.35
N LYS A 55 -4.85 -4.46 -4.33
CA LYS A 55 -5.36 -3.50 -3.33
C LYS A 55 -4.19 -2.89 -2.56
N VAL A 56 -4.31 -1.68 -2.01
CA VAL A 56 -3.20 -1.02 -1.30
C VAL A 56 -3.51 -0.94 0.20
N ILE A 57 -2.60 -1.42 1.04
CA ILE A 57 -2.66 -1.30 2.50
C ILE A 57 -1.58 -0.32 2.96
N LEU A 58 -1.99 0.69 3.71
CA LEU A 58 -1.13 1.73 4.25
C LEU A 58 -1.17 1.70 5.78
N ILE A 59 -0.04 1.38 6.40
CA ILE A 59 0.10 1.36 7.87
C ILE A 59 0.72 2.69 8.31
N CYS A 60 -0.13 3.54 8.87
CA CYS A 60 0.22 4.87 9.34
C CYS A 60 0.85 4.81 10.75
N PRO A 61 1.75 5.75 11.07
CA PRO A 61 2.41 5.78 12.37
C PRO A 61 1.44 6.22 13.48
N ASP A 62 0.57 7.18 13.19
CA ASP A 62 -0.38 7.76 14.14
C ASP A 62 -1.72 8.13 13.47
N GLU A 63 -2.72 8.45 14.31
CA GLU A 63 -4.06 8.81 13.85
C GLU A 63 -4.07 10.12 13.04
N ARG A 64 -3.16 11.05 13.33
CA ARG A 64 -3.07 12.32 12.58
C ARG A 64 -2.67 12.06 11.13
N SER A 65 -1.70 11.18 10.93
CA SER A 65 -1.20 10.76 9.62
C SER A 65 -2.24 9.95 8.86
N LYS A 66 -2.92 9.03 9.56
CA LYS A 66 -4.04 8.28 9.01
C LYS A 66 -5.16 9.19 8.52
N ASN A 67 -5.68 10.07 9.38
CA ASN A 67 -6.74 11.01 9.02
C ASN A 67 -6.35 11.95 7.87
N TYR A 68 -5.09 12.39 7.84
CA TYR A 68 -4.57 13.20 6.75
C TYR A 68 -4.61 12.43 5.42
N LEU A 69 -4.16 11.17 5.44
CA LEU A 69 -4.07 10.34 4.25
C LEU A 69 -5.44 9.84 3.77
N GLU A 70 -6.35 9.50 4.69
CA GLU A 70 -7.74 9.15 4.37
C GLU A 70 -8.43 10.29 3.63
N LYS A 71 -8.27 11.55 4.10
CA LYS A 71 -8.80 12.72 3.39
C LYS A 71 -8.21 12.87 2.00
N PHE A 72 -6.90 12.63 1.86
CA PHE A 72 -6.25 12.72 0.57
C PHE A 72 -6.77 11.65 -0.41
N VAL A 73 -6.81 10.39 0.01
CA VAL A 73 -7.34 9.25 -0.78
C VAL A 73 -8.79 9.48 -1.16
N LYS A 74 -9.64 9.89 -0.21
CA LYS A 74 -11.06 10.20 -0.47
C LYS A 74 -11.26 11.34 -1.45
N ASN A 75 -10.31 12.26 -1.59
CA ASN A 75 -10.40 13.35 -2.56
C ASN A 75 -9.82 12.96 -3.94
N SER A 76 -9.15 11.82 -4.03
CA SER A 76 -8.63 11.24 -5.27
C SER A 76 -9.67 10.33 -5.96
N LEU A 77 -10.96 10.72 -5.92
CA LEU A 77 -12.14 9.92 -6.34
C LEU A 77 -12.13 9.40 -7.78
N GLU A 78 -11.17 9.80 -8.59
CA GLU A 78 -11.06 9.39 -9.99
C GLU A 78 -10.36 8.03 -10.17
N CYS A 79 -9.70 7.49 -9.14
CA CYS A 79 -8.98 6.22 -9.23
C CYS A 79 -9.78 5.03 -8.67
N ASP A 80 -9.95 3.98 -9.47
CA ASP A 80 -10.58 2.70 -9.08
C ASP A 80 -9.58 1.79 -8.33
N ILE A 81 -8.96 2.34 -7.28
CA ILE A 81 -7.98 1.64 -6.44
C ILE A 81 -8.55 1.52 -5.02
N ASP A 82 -8.64 0.28 -4.55
CA ASP A 82 -9.00 -0.01 -3.17
C ASP A 82 -7.84 0.29 -2.21
N PHE A 83 -7.94 1.38 -1.46
CA PHE A 83 -7.02 1.70 -0.36
C PHE A 83 -7.60 1.30 1.01
N TYR A 84 -6.77 0.64 1.82
CA TYR A 84 -7.03 0.31 3.23
C TYR A 84 -5.99 0.99 4.11
N LEU A 85 -6.44 1.66 5.17
CA LEU A 85 -5.55 2.38 6.09
C LEU A 85 -5.69 1.81 7.51
N SER A 86 -4.57 1.63 8.20
CA SER A 86 -4.54 1.21 9.60
C SER A 86 -3.41 1.91 10.36
N LEU A 87 -3.33 1.69 11.66
CA LEU A 87 -2.25 2.20 12.51
C LEU A 87 -1.28 1.09 12.85
N LYS A 88 0.01 1.42 13.02
CA LYS A 88 1.03 0.47 13.48
C LYS A 88 0.64 -0.26 14.76
N ASN A 89 0.07 0.46 15.73
CA ASN A 89 -0.34 -0.12 17.02
C ASN A 89 -1.63 -0.96 16.96
N LYS A 90 -2.30 -1.02 15.80
CA LYS A 90 -3.49 -1.87 15.56
C LYS A 90 -3.18 -3.10 14.73
N VAL A 91 -1.94 -3.24 14.28
CA VAL A 91 -1.49 -4.37 13.45
C VAL A 91 -0.82 -5.43 14.33
N SER A 92 -1.30 -6.67 14.24
CA SER A 92 -0.55 -7.83 14.76
C SER A 92 0.46 -8.28 13.70
N TRP A 93 1.74 -8.01 13.94
CA TRP A 93 2.83 -8.33 13.01
C TRP A 93 3.08 -9.84 12.90
N GLU A 94 2.83 -10.60 13.96
CA GLU A 94 2.95 -12.07 13.97
C GLU A 94 1.97 -12.70 12.97
N ASN A 95 0.78 -12.13 12.82
CA ASN A 95 -0.20 -12.59 11.85
C ASN A 95 0.14 -12.16 10.42
N ILE A 96 0.78 -11.00 10.25
CA ILE A 96 1.24 -10.58 8.92
C ILE A 96 2.36 -11.51 8.43
N LEU A 97 3.37 -11.80 9.25
CA LEU A 97 4.52 -12.62 8.85
C LEU A 97 4.14 -14.07 8.49
N ASN A 98 3.15 -14.65 9.19
CA ASN A 98 2.68 -16.02 8.95
C ASN A 98 1.78 -16.16 7.70
N LEU A 99 1.42 -15.05 7.05
CA LEU A 99 0.69 -15.04 5.77
C LEU A 99 1.68 -14.97 4.60
N SER A 100 2.64 -15.92 4.53
CA SER A 100 3.59 -16.09 3.41
C SER A 100 4.15 -14.76 2.86
N VAL A 101 4.97 -14.08 3.66
CA VAL A 101 5.43 -12.71 3.37
C VAL A 101 6.91 -12.66 2.99
N TYR A 102 7.18 -12.11 1.80
CA TYR A 102 8.41 -11.35 1.53
C TYR A 102 8.09 -9.87 1.84
N ILE A 103 8.66 -9.34 2.93
CA ILE A 103 8.50 -7.93 3.30
C ILE A 103 9.39 -7.09 2.39
N VAL A 104 8.79 -6.16 1.66
CA VAL A 104 9.56 -5.12 0.98
C VAL A 104 9.83 -3.99 1.97
N LYS A 105 10.97 -4.05 2.66
CA LYS A 105 11.52 -2.91 3.41
C LYS A 105 12.25 -2.01 2.41
N ILE A 106 11.55 -1.07 1.78
CA ILE A 106 12.22 -0.03 0.97
C ILE A 106 12.81 1.00 1.93
N ASN A 107 14.03 0.72 2.38
CA ASN A 107 14.94 1.77 2.80
C ASN A 107 15.33 2.57 1.55
N ARG A 108 14.80 3.79 1.45
CA ARG A 108 15.44 4.96 0.81
C ARG A 108 15.66 4.90 -0.72
N ILE A 109 15.15 5.96 -1.34
CA ILE A 109 15.28 6.38 -2.75
C ILE A 109 16.74 6.40 -3.24
N LEU A 110 16.98 5.88 -4.44
CA LEU A 110 17.97 6.39 -5.39
C LEU A 110 17.34 6.41 -6.79
N PHE A 111 17.35 7.60 -7.40
CA PHE A 111 17.07 7.85 -8.82
C PHE A 111 18.09 7.11 -9.71
N LEU A 112 17.72 6.93 -10.99
CA LEU A 112 18.50 6.61 -12.23
C LEU A 112 17.69 5.54 -12.99
N LEU A 113 17.14 5.74 -14.18
CA LEU A 113 17.40 6.66 -15.31
C LEU A 113 16.07 7.07 -15.95
#